data_AF-A0A3B9KZ65-F1
#
_entry.id   AF-A0A3B9KZ65-F1
#
_cell.length_a   1.000
_cell.length_b   1.000
_cell.length_c   1.000
_cell.angle_alpha   90.00
_cell.angle_beta   90.00
_cell.angle_gamma   90.00
#
_symmetry.space_group_name_H-M   'P 1'
#
loop_
_entity.id
_entity.type
_entity.pdbx_description
1 polymer ?
#
loop_
_entity_poly.entity_id
_entity_poly.type
_entity_poly.pdbx_seq_one_letter_code
_entity_poly.pdbx_strand_id
1 'polypeptide(L)'
;MRTEAPVAVQLSDYTAYPFEIEQVDLRFDLHPDATLVRADLKIRRTGAADAALELDGEALELKSIAIDGAPLPESAYELTESGLTLKDVPDAFTLVTEVEIAPSKNTALSGLYMSGGRFCTQCEAIGFRRITFYPDRPDVMSRFTVRMTADKETYPILLSNGTPGETGDVDDGRHFAVWDDPHKKPAYLFALCAGDYDVYRDQFTTMSGKVIDLAIHVDKGDADRAAWAMDSLKRSMKWDEETYGREYDLGVFNIVAVRDFNFGAMENKGLNIFNSAYVLADEASATDADFEAIESIVAHEYFHNWTG
;
A
#
# COMPACT_ATOMS: atom_id res chain seq x y z
N MET A 1 -0.23 -21.44 -17.57
CA MET A 1 0.53 -20.62 -18.53
C MET A 1 -0.49 -19.78 -19.29
N ARG A 2 -0.44 -18.44 -19.17
CA ARG A 2 -1.25 -17.57 -20.04
C ARG A 2 -0.83 -17.86 -21.49
N THR A 3 -1.76 -18.34 -22.30
CA THR A 3 -1.53 -18.70 -23.72
C THR A 3 -1.84 -17.55 -24.68
N GLU A 4 -2.38 -16.44 -24.18
CA GLU A 4 -2.69 -15.26 -24.98
C GLU A 4 -1.56 -14.23 -24.90
N ALA A 5 -1.25 -13.63 -26.06
CA ALA A 5 -0.26 -12.58 -26.15
C ALA A 5 -0.71 -11.33 -25.38
N PRO A 6 0.20 -10.56 -24.76
CA PRO A 6 -0.14 -9.29 -24.14
C PRO A 6 -0.85 -8.38 -25.14
N VAL A 7 -2.00 -7.83 -24.75
CA VAL A 7 -2.73 -6.85 -25.56
C VAL A 7 -2.06 -5.49 -25.39
N ALA A 8 -1.70 -4.84 -26.49
CA ALA A 8 -1.14 -3.50 -26.45
C ALA A 8 -2.20 -2.49 -26.00
N VAL A 9 -1.87 -1.68 -24.99
CA VAL A 9 -2.70 -0.56 -24.53
C VAL A 9 -2.17 0.73 -25.17
N GLN A 10 -3.02 1.49 -25.86
CA GLN A 10 -2.62 2.75 -26.50
C GLN A 10 -3.11 3.96 -25.70
N LEU A 11 -2.27 4.98 -25.57
CA LEU A 11 -2.63 6.25 -24.94
C LEU A 11 -3.85 6.92 -25.62
N SER A 12 -3.99 6.76 -26.94
CA SER A 12 -5.14 7.29 -27.71
C SER A 12 -6.48 6.69 -27.30
N ASP A 13 -6.46 5.52 -26.67
CA ASP A 13 -7.67 4.76 -26.30
C ASP A 13 -8.10 5.06 -24.86
N TYR A 14 -7.41 5.97 -24.17
CA TYR A 14 -7.78 6.39 -22.83
C TYR A 14 -9.21 6.91 -22.79
N THR A 15 -9.98 6.35 -21.86
CA THR A 15 -11.29 6.84 -21.46
C THR A 15 -11.34 6.95 -19.94
N ALA A 16 -12.02 7.99 -19.43
CA ALA A 16 -12.20 8.16 -17.99
C ALA A 16 -13.02 7.00 -17.42
N TYR A 17 -12.64 6.52 -16.23
CA TYR A 17 -13.38 5.45 -15.56
C TYR A 17 -14.82 5.92 -15.21
N PRO A 18 -15.87 5.12 -15.50
CA PRO A 18 -17.26 5.57 -15.41
C PRO A 18 -17.83 5.60 -13.97
N PHE A 19 -17.00 5.36 -12.96
CA PHE A 19 -17.35 5.43 -11.55
C PHE A 19 -16.29 6.20 -10.75
N GLU A 20 -16.71 6.85 -9.67
CA GLU A 20 -15.83 7.31 -8.61
C GLU A 20 -15.91 6.32 -7.44
N ILE A 21 -14.76 6.02 -6.84
CA ILE A 21 -14.67 5.30 -5.56
C ILE A 21 -14.29 6.34 -4.51
N GLU A 22 -15.23 6.72 -3.66
CA GLU A 22 -15.03 7.83 -2.73
C GLU A 22 -14.18 7.40 -1.52
N GLN A 23 -14.44 6.20 -1.03
CA GLN A 23 -13.88 5.61 0.18
C GLN A 23 -13.64 4.12 -0.05
N VAL A 24 -12.49 3.65 0.42
CA VAL A 24 -12.08 2.25 0.40
C VAL A 24 -11.77 1.83 1.83
N ASP A 25 -12.63 1.01 2.42
CA ASP A 25 -12.41 0.45 3.76
C ASP A 25 -11.92 -1.00 3.63
N LEU A 26 -10.65 -1.23 4.01
CA LEU A 26 -10.01 -2.55 3.92
C LEU A 26 -9.87 -3.18 5.29
N ARG A 27 -10.14 -4.48 5.37
CA ARG A 27 -9.87 -5.30 6.54
C ARG A 27 -9.03 -6.50 6.13
N PHE A 28 -7.85 -6.61 6.72
CA PHE A 28 -6.94 -7.72 6.53
C PHE A 28 -6.93 -8.59 7.77
N ASP A 29 -7.24 -9.87 7.59
CA ASP A 29 -6.94 -10.90 8.58
C ASP A 29 -5.71 -11.67 8.11
N LEU A 30 -4.55 -11.27 8.64
CA LEU A 30 -3.25 -11.67 8.11
C LEU A 30 -2.90 -13.09 8.54
N HIS A 31 -2.75 -13.95 7.54
CA HIS A 31 -2.23 -15.30 7.63
C HIS A 31 -1.37 -15.58 6.38
N PRO A 32 -0.12 -16.07 6.52
CA PRO A 32 0.76 -16.21 5.36
C PRO A 32 0.18 -17.06 4.23
N ASP A 33 -0.57 -18.11 4.56
CA ASP A 33 -1.10 -19.06 3.56
C ASP A 33 -2.54 -18.78 3.11
N ALA A 34 -3.29 -17.95 3.85
CA ALA A 34 -4.73 -17.73 3.66
C ALA A 34 -5.18 -16.40 4.30
N THR A 35 -4.63 -15.28 3.83
CA THR A 35 -5.06 -13.96 4.29
C THR A 35 -6.45 -13.67 3.73
N LEU A 36 -7.39 -13.32 4.61
CA LEU A 36 -8.70 -12.81 4.20
C LEU A 36 -8.62 -11.29 4.04
N VAL A 37 -9.10 -10.80 2.91
CA VAL A 37 -9.20 -9.38 2.59
C VAL A 37 -10.66 -9.06 2.33
N ARG A 38 -11.23 -8.23 3.19
CA ARG A 38 -12.54 -7.62 2.96
C ARG A 38 -12.37 -6.19 2.50
N ALA A 39 -13.01 -5.84 1.39
CA ALA A 39 -13.04 -4.50 0.84
C ALA A 39 -14.48 -3.99 0.77
N ASP A 40 -14.75 -2.88 1.45
CA ASP A 40 -16.01 -2.16 1.37
C ASP A 40 -15.74 -0.88 0.54
N LEU A 41 -16.24 -0.85 -0.69
CA LEU A 41 -16.02 0.22 -1.67
C LEU A 41 -17.27 1.10 -1.76
N LYS A 42 -17.15 2.39 -1.42
CA LYS A 42 -18.24 3.35 -1.61
C LYS A 42 -18.17 3.93 -3.02
N ILE A 43 -19.10 3.52 -3.87
CA ILE A 43 -19.06 3.74 -5.33
C ILE A 43 -20.16 4.69 -5.75
N ARG A 44 -19.85 5.59 -6.69
CA ARG A 44 -20.81 6.48 -7.36
C ARG A 44 -20.56 6.53 -8.86
N ARG A 45 -21.60 6.30 -9.66
CA ARG A 45 -21.54 6.41 -11.12
C ARG A 45 -21.29 7.87 -11.54
N THR A 46 -20.38 8.05 -12.49
CA THR A 46 -20.04 9.35 -13.10
C THR A 46 -20.14 9.33 -14.61
N GLY A 47 -20.11 8.14 -15.22
CA GLY A 47 -20.25 7.92 -16.66
C GLY A 47 -21.69 7.64 -17.11
N ALA A 48 -21.80 6.88 -18.20
CA ALA A 48 -23.10 6.50 -18.79
C ALA A 48 -23.94 5.63 -17.83
N ALA A 49 -25.26 5.76 -17.92
CA ALA A 49 -26.21 5.05 -17.07
C ALA A 49 -26.14 3.51 -17.22
N ASP A 50 -25.70 3.04 -18.39
CA ASP A 50 -25.52 1.63 -18.76
C ASP A 50 -24.05 1.15 -18.63
N ALA A 51 -23.15 1.98 -18.10
CA ALA A 51 -21.76 1.57 -17.90
C ALA A 51 -21.68 0.42 -16.88
N ALA A 52 -20.94 -0.65 -17.23
CA ALA A 52 -20.66 -1.73 -16.30
C ALA A 52 -19.56 -1.31 -15.30
N LEU A 53 -19.68 -1.74 -14.05
CA LEU A 53 -18.60 -1.66 -13.08
C LEU A 53 -17.61 -2.79 -13.36
N GLU A 54 -16.44 -2.43 -13.88
CA GLU A 54 -15.36 -3.37 -14.18
C GLU A 54 -14.23 -3.20 -13.16
N LEU A 55 -13.87 -4.29 -12.49
CA LEU A 55 -12.85 -4.34 -11.45
C LEU A 55 -11.76 -5.33 -11.86
N ASP A 56 -10.51 -4.90 -11.82
CA ASP A 56 -9.37 -5.78 -12.02
C ASP A 56 -9.21 -6.72 -10.83
N GLY A 57 -8.79 -7.96 -11.10
CA GLY A 57 -8.48 -8.94 -10.06
C GLY A 57 -7.59 -10.05 -10.60
N GLU A 58 -6.56 -10.45 -9.87
CA GLU A 58 -5.69 -11.56 -10.27
C GLU A 58 -5.31 -12.41 -9.07
N ALA A 59 -5.38 -13.74 -9.23
CA ALA A 59 -5.02 -14.70 -8.17
C ALA A 59 -5.81 -14.50 -6.87
N LEU A 60 -7.08 -14.10 -6.99
CA LEU A 60 -8.02 -13.92 -5.87
C LEU A 60 -9.00 -15.08 -5.82
N GLU A 61 -9.24 -15.64 -4.64
CA GLU A 61 -10.38 -16.53 -4.41
C GLU A 61 -11.54 -15.73 -3.82
N LEU A 62 -12.58 -15.46 -4.61
CA LEU A 62 -13.78 -14.75 -4.14
C LEU A 62 -14.57 -15.62 -3.15
N LYS A 63 -14.71 -15.14 -1.91
CA LYS A 63 -15.49 -15.81 -0.85
C LYS A 63 -16.91 -15.26 -0.75
N SER A 64 -17.08 -13.95 -0.85
CA SER A 64 -18.41 -13.32 -0.84
C SER A 64 -18.44 -11.99 -1.58
N ILE A 65 -19.64 -11.63 -2.05
CA ILE A 65 -19.92 -10.36 -2.72
C ILE A 65 -21.33 -9.88 -2.37
N ALA A 66 -21.47 -8.59 -2.06
CA ALA A 66 -22.75 -7.97 -1.71
C ALA A 66 -22.80 -6.50 -2.16
N ILE A 67 -24.00 -6.02 -2.46
CA ILE A 67 -24.29 -4.58 -2.65
C ILE A 67 -25.23 -4.14 -1.53
N ASP A 68 -24.85 -3.08 -0.82
CA ASP A 68 -25.65 -2.50 0.29
C ASP A 68 -26.09 -3.53 1.33
N GLY A 69 -25.23 -4.52 1.60
CA GLY A 69 -25.48 -5.61 2.53
C GLY A 69 -26.33 -6.77 1.99
N ALA A 70 -26.84 -6.67 0.76
CA ALA A 70 -27.56 -7.76 0.08
C ALA A 70 -26.58 -8.63 -0.73
N PRO A 71 -26.45 -9.94 -0.45
CA PRO A 71 -25.61 -10.84 -1.23
C PRO A 71 -26.04 -10.91 -2.70
N LEU A 72 -25.08 -10.94 -3.61
CA LEU A 72 -25.36 -11.10 -5.04
C LEU A 72 -25.35 -12.57 -5.45
N PRO A 73 -26.32 -13.04 -6.25
CA PRO A 73 -26.25 -14.37 -6.86
C PRO A 73 -25.16 -14.39 -7.95
N GLU A 74 -24.60 -15.57 -8.24
CA GLU A 74 -23.59 -15.75 -9.30
C GLU A 74 -24.03 -15.24 -10.68
N SER A 75 -25.34 -15.22 -10.95
CA SER A 75 -25.90 -14.69 -12.20
C SER A 75 -25.85 -13.16 -12.30
N ALA A 76 -25.53 -12.44 -11.23
CA ALA A 76 -25.51 -10.98 -11.19
C ALA A 76 -24.13 -10.38 -11.54
N TYR A 77 -23.10 -11.19 -11.69
CA TYR A 77 -21.76 -10.74 -12.02
C TYR A 77 -21.03 -11.73 -12.93
N GLU A 78 -20.05 -11.23 -13.68
CA GLU A 78 -19.13 -12.05 -14.48
C GLU A 78 -17.78 -12.07 -13.77
N LEU A 79 -17.36 -13.24 -13.31
CA LEU A 79 -16.05 -13.46 -12.67
C LEU A 79 -15.12 -14.17 -13.66
N THR A 80 -13.93 -13.64 -13.83
CA THR A 80 -12.88 -14.17 -14.71
C THR A 80 -11.55 -14.25 -13.96
N GLU A 81 -10.53 -14.85 -14.57
CA GLU A 81 -9.17 -14.87 -14.00
C GLU A 81 -8.53 -13.47 -13.89
N SER A 82 -9.06 -12.48 -14.60
CA SER A 82 -8.51 -11.11 -14.68
C SER A 82 -9.39 -10.04 -14.02
N GLY A 83 -10.56 -10.40 -13.49
CA GLY A 83 -11.44 -9.41 -12.90
C GLY A 83 -12.89 -9.84 -12.69
N LEU A 84 -13.66 -8.88 -12.22
CA LEU A 84 -15.05 -8.98 -11.83
C LEU A 84 -15.85 -7.84 -12.50
N THR A 85 -16.93 -8.19 -13.20
CA THR A 85 -17.79 -7.23 -13.90
C THR A 85 -19.23 -7.29 -13.40
N LEU A 86 -19.81 -6.13 -13.06
CA LEU A 86 -21.22 -5.99 -12.71
C LEU A 86 -21.90 -5.02 -13.69
N LYS A 87 -22.85 -5.53 -14.47
CA LYS A 87 -23.52 -4.74 -15.54
C LYS A 87 -24.61 -3.84 -14.99
N ASP A 88 -25.45 -4.37 -14.11
CA ASP A 88 -26.63 -3.70 -13.57
C ASP A 88 -26.41 -3.28 -12.11
N VAL A 89 -25.77 -2.13 -11.90
CA VAL A 89 -25.52 -1.56 -10.56
C VAL A 89 -26.25 -0.23 -10.33
N PRO A 90 -26.65 0.08 -9.08
CA PRO A 90 -27.20 1.40 -8.73
C PRO A 90 -26.23 2.54 -9.04
N ASP A 91 -26.73 3.79 -9.06
CA ASP A 91 -25.87 4.96 -9.28
C ASP A 91 -24.99 5.31 -8.07
N ALA A 92 -25.39 4.90 -6.86
CA ALA A 92 -24.60 5.04 -5.64
C ALA A 92 -24.89 3.87 -4.72
N PHE A 93 -23.84 3.20 -4.25
CA PHE A 93 -23.93 1.98 -3.46
C PHE A 93 -22.61 1.67 -2.76
N THR A 94 -22.65 0.75 -1.81
CA THR A 94 -21.45 0.11 -1.26
C THR A 94 -21.32 -1.30 -1.80
N LEU A 95 -20.25 -1.57 -2.55
CA LEU A 95 -19.85 -2.91 -2.93
C LEU A 95 -18.97 -3.50 -1.82
N VAL A 96 -19.33 -4.67 -1.32
CA VAL A 96 -18.51 -5.42 -0.37
C VAL A 96 -18.04 -6.69 -1.05
N THR A 97 -16.72 -6.91 -1.09
CA THR A 97 -16.11 -8.18 -1.49
C THR A 97 -15.27 -8.73 -0.35
N GLU A 98 -15.26 -10.05 -0.21
CA GLU A 98 -14.28 -10.76 0.62
C GLU A 98 -13.56 -11.77 -0.25
N VAL A 99 -12.23 -11.71 -0.25
CA VAL A 99 -11.35 -12.59 -1.00
C VAL A 99 -10.34 -13.24 -0.08
N GLU A 100 -9.84 -14.41 -0.47
CA GLU A 100 -8.68 -15.05 0.14
C GLU A 100 -7.49 -14.97 -0.82
N ILE A 101 -6.32 -14.65 -0.26
CA ILE A 101 -5.04 -14.62 -0.95
C ILE A 101 -3.98 -15.37 -0.13
N ALA A 102 -2.92 -15.85 -0.78
CA ALA A 102 -1.84 -16.60 -0.14
C ALA A 102 -0.47 -15.91 -0.29
N PRO A 103 -0.14 -14.92 0.56
CA PRO A 103 1.13 -14.16 0.50
C PRO A 103 2.39 -15.04 0.48
N SER A 104 2.40 -16.16 1.20
CA SER A 104 3.52 -17.13 1.25
C SER A 104 3.82 -17.78 -0.10
N LYS A 105 2.84 -17.83 -1.01
CA LYS A 105 2.94 -18.42 -2.34
C LYS A 105 3.21 -17.37 -3.42
N ASN A 106 3.22 -16.08 -3.08
CA ASN A 106 3.38 -14.98 -4.03
C ASN A 106 4.87 -14.71 -4.32
N THR A 107 5.48 -15.54 -5.17
CA THR A 107 6.88 -15.38 -5.59
C THR A 107 7.10 -14.27 -6.62
N ALA A 108 6.04 -13.59 -7.05
CA ALA A 108 6.13 -12.49 -8.02
C ALA A 108 6.49 -11.15 -7.35
N LEU A 109 6.38 -11.06 -6.02
CA LEU A 109 6.62 -9.84 -5.23
C LEU A 109 5.78 -8.65 -5.73
N SER A 110 4.50 -8.91 -6.00
CA SER A 110 3.52 -7.91 -6.48
C SER A 110 2.15 -8.20 -5.86
N GLY A 111 1.49 -7.18 -5.33
CA GLY A 111 0.40 -7.32 -4.36
C GLY A 111 0.94 -7.52 -2.95
N LEU A 112 0.24 -8.29 -2.12
CA LEU A 112 0.70 -8.70 -0.78
C LEU A 112 1.55 -9.97 -0.87
N TYR A 113 2.73 -9.97 -0.27
CA TYR A 113 3.66 -11.10 -0.28
C TYR A 113 4.50 -11.18 1.00
N MET A 114 5.33 -12.21 1.11
CA MET A 114 6.25 -12.41 2.24
C MET A 114 7.69 -12.06 1.86
N SER A 115 8.36 -11.23 2.66
CA SER A 115 9.83 -11.02 2.62
C SER A 115 10.43 -11.24 3.99
N GLY A 116 11.42 -12.13 4.09
CA GLY A 116 12.10 -12.42 5.36
C GLY A 116 11.16 -12.86 6.50
N GLY A 117 10.02 -13.49 6.19
CA GLY A 117 9.03 -13.91 7.18
C GLY A 117 8.02 -12.81 7.60
N ARG A 118 8.10 -11.61 7.01
CA ARG A 118 7.20 -10.48 7.26
C ARG A 118 6.29 -10.23 6.05
N PHE A 119 5.16 -9.59 6.28
CA PHE A 119 4.28 -9.13 5.20
C PHE A 119 4.78 -7.80 4.65
N CYS A 120 4.78 -7.67 3.33
CA CYS A 120 4.96 -6.39 2.65
C CYS A 120 4.17 -6.37 1.34
N THR A 121 3.94 -5.17 0.82
CA THR A 121 3.21 -4.95 -0.42
C THR A 121 4.07 -4.27 -1.47
N GLN A 122 3.82 -4.59 -2.74
CA GLN A 122 4.26 -3.79 -3.88
C GLN A 122 3.08 -3.63 -4.84
N CYS A 123 2.53 -2.42 -4.92
CA CYS A 123 1.31 -2.15 -5.67
C CYS A 123 1.57 -1.45 -7.01
N GLU A 124 2.69 -0.77 -7.19
CA GLU A 124 3.04 -0.21 -8.49
C GLU A 124 3.57 -1.28 -9.46
N ALA A 125 3.13 -1.31 -10.73
CA ALA A 125 2.14 -0.42 -11.35
C ALA A 125 0.68 -0.87 -11.17
N ILE A 126 0.47 -2.18 -11.06
CA ILE A 126 -0.85 -2.82 -11.09
C ILE A 126 -0.91 -4.04 -10.15
N GLY A 127 -0.29 -3.92 -8.99
CA GLY A 127 -0.21 -4.97 -7.97
C GLY A 127 -1.41 -4.99 -7.02
N PHE A 128 -2.17 -3.90 -6.91
CA PHE A 128 -3.29 -3.84 -5.96
C PHE A 128 -4.42 -4.79 -6.35
N ARG A 129 -4.62 -5.09 -7.65
CA ARG A 129 -5.54 -6.13 -8.13
C ARG A 129 -5.23 -7.55 -7.65
N ARG A 130 -4.05 -7.79 -7.06
CA ARG A 130 -3.67 -9.06 -6.41
C ARG A 130 -3.97 -9.09 -4.92
N ILE A 131 -4.63 -8.05 -4.42
CA ILE A 131 -5.07 -7.92 -3.02
C ILE A 131 -6.58 -8.00 -2.92
N THR A 132 -7.30 -7.27 -3.78
CA THR A 132 -8.77 -7.30 -3.88
C THR A 132 -9.23 -6.87 -5.28
N PHE A 133 -10.51 -7.02 -5.58
CA PHE A 133 -11.11 -6.49 -6.80
C PHE A 133 -11.20 -4.97 -6.74
N TYR A 134 -10.58 -4.27 -7.69
CA TYR A 134 -10.51 -2.81 -7.72
C TYR A 134 -10.25 -2.30 -9.15
N PRO A 135 -10.71 -1.10 -9.57
CA PRO A 135 -10.24 -0.51 -10.82
C PRO A 135 -8.80 -0.02 -10.65
N ASP A 136 -7.86 -0.90 -10.93
CA ASP A 136 -6.45 -0.74 -10.58
C ASP A 136 -5.73 0.10 -11.65
N ARG A 137 -6.11 1.38 -11.68
CA ARG A 137 -5.68 2.44 -12.59
C ARG A 137 -5.52 3.77 -11.83
N PRO A 138 -4.54 4.61 -12.19
CA PRO A 138 -4.12 5.72 -11.33
C PRO A 138 -5.03 6.96 -11.35
N ASP A 139 -5.94 7.08 -12.31
CA ASP A 139 -6.95 8.15 -12.35
C ASP A 139 -8.15 7.89 -11.43
N VAL A 140 -8.23 6.72 -10.79
CA VAL A 140 -9.21 6.43 -9.73
C VAL A 140 -8.55 6.65 -8.37
N MET A 141 -8.82 7.82 -7.78
CA MET A 141 -8.26 8.23 -6.49
C MET A 141 -9.30 8.14 -5.37
N SER A 142 -8.96 7.42 -4.29
CA SER A 142 -9.86 7.15 -3.17
C SER A 142 -9.20 7.49 -1.83
N ARG A 143 -10.00 7.79 -0.81
CA ARG A 143 -9.53 7.72 0.59
C ARG A 143 -9.48 6.27 1.02
N PHE A 144 -8.53 5.94 1.90
CA PHE A 144 -8.36 4.56 2.40
C PHE A 144 -8.35 4.55 3.92
N THR A 145 -9.14 3.64 4.49
CA THR A 145 -9.03 3.25 5.89
C THR A 145 -8.71 1.76 5.94
N VAL A 146 -7.69 1.39 6.70
CA VAL A 146 -7.11 0.04 6.69
C VAL A 146 -7.08 -0.49 8.11
N ARG A 147 -7.74 -1.62 8.35
CA ARG A 147 -7.62 -2.39 9.59
C ARG A 147 -6.85 -3.68 9.31
N MET A 148 -5.78 -3.90 10.05
CA MET A 148 -5.00 -5.13 9.99
C MET A 148 -5.14 -5.89 11.29
N THR A 149 -5.32 -7.20 11.21
CA THR A 149 -5.29 -8.12 12.36
C THR A 149 -4.25 -9.19 12.09
N ALA A 150 -3.38 -9.47 13.06
CA ALA A 150 -2.32 -10.46 12.93
C ALA A 150 -1.97 -11.11 14.28
N ASP A 151 -1.18 -12.18 14.22
CA ASP A 151 -0.54 -12.76 15.41
C ASP A 151 0.41 -11.75 16.08
N LYS A 152 0.20 -11.46 17.37
CA LYS A 152 0.91 -10.38 18.07
C LYS A 152 2.37 -10.70 18.36
N GLU A 153 2.71 -11.98 18.56
CA GLU A 153 4.07 -12.40 18.85
C GLU A 153 4.94 -12.35 17.59
N THR A 154 4.40 -12.80 16.46
CA THR A 154 5.10 -12.87 15.17
C THR A 154 5.11 -11.53 14.43
N TYR A 155 4.02 -10.76 14.53
CA TYR A 155 3.81 -9.51 13.79
C TYR A 155 3.46 -8.34 14.72
N PRO A 156 4.32 -7.98 15.71
CA PRO A 156 4.00 -6.98 16.73
C PRO A 156 3.83 -5.55 16.20
N ILE A 157 4.27 -5.27 14.96
CA ILE A 157 4.13 -3.96 14.32
C ILE A 157 3.31 -4.13 13.04
N LEU A 158 2.21 -3.37 12.94
CA LEU A 158 1.29 -3.33 11.80
C LEU A 158 1.22 -1.89 11.25
N LEU A 159 1.66 -1.69 10.00
CA LEU A 159 1.79 -0.39 9.35
C LEU A 159 0.97 -0.35 8.06
N SER A 160 0.31 0.78 7.83
CA SER A 160 -0.25 1.14 6.52
C SER A 160 -0.10 2.66 6.30
N ASN A 161 -0.64 3.18 5.21
CA ASN A 161 -0.56 4.61 4.87
C ASN A 161 -1.32 5.48 5.88
N GLY A 162 -0.94 6.76 5.96
CA GLY A 162 -1.74 7.78 6.66
C GLY A 162 -1.45 7.88 8.15
N THR A 163 -2.50 8.12 8.93
CA THR A 163 -2.42 8.40 10.37
C THR A 163 -2.72 7.13 11.16
N PRO A 164 -1.88 6.76 12.16
CA PRO A 164 -2.18 5.65 13.04
C PRO A 164 -3.40 5.97 13.92
N GLY A 165 -4.34 5.03 13.98
CA GLY A 165 -5.59 5.14 14.71
C GLY A 165 -5.68 4.14 15.86
N GLU A 166 -6.84 3.48 15.98
CA GLU A 166 -7.10 2.50 17.04
C GLU A 166 -6.15 1.29 16.95
N THR A 167 -5.70 0.82 18.11
CA THR A 167 -4.97 -0.43 18.26
C THR A 167 -5.52 -1.20 19.46
N GLY A 168 -5.40 -2.53 19.44
CA GLY A 168 -5.88 -3.32 20.56
C GLY A 168 -5.62 -4.81 20.39
N ASP A 169 -5.79 -5.53 21.49
CA ASP A 169 -5.75 -6.99 21.49
C ASP A 169 -7.08 -7.57 20.97
N VAL A 170 -6.97 -8.72 20.33
CA VAL A 170 -8.09 -9.56 19.88
C VAL A 170 -7.96 -10.92 20.59
N ASP A 171 -8.93 -11.80 20.41
CA ASP A 171 -8.86 -13.16 20.91
C ASP A 171 -7.68 -13.95 20.31
N ASP A 172 -7.32 -15.05 20.96
CA ASP A 172 -6.30 -16.02 20.50
C ASP A 172 -4.89 -15.44 20.26
N GLY A 173 -4.49 -14.45 21.06
CA GLY A 173 -3.13 -13.88 21.00
C GLY A 173 -2.87 -12.97 19.79
N ARG A 174 -3.93 -12.60 19.06
CA ARG A 174 -3.88 -11.66 17.94
C ARG A 174 -4.08 -10.23 18.43
N HIS A 175 -3.70 -9.28 17.59
CA HIS A 175 -3.95 -7.85 17.82
C HIS A 175 -4.33 -7.16 16.50
N PHE A 176 -4.78 -5.91 16.59
CA PHE A 176 -5.10 -5.12 15.42
C PHE A 176 -4.53 -3.70 15.48
N ALA A 177 -4.40 -3.09 14.30
CA ALA A 177 -4.15 -1.68 14.12
C ALA A 177 -5.01 -1.12 12.99
N VAL A 178 -5.52 0.10 13.18
CA VAL A 178 -6.29 0.87 12.19
C VAL A 178 -5.45 2.05 11.72
N TRP A 179 -5.46 2.30 10.41
CA TRP A 179 -4.80 3.42 9.77
C TRP A 179 -5.78 4.16 8.87
N ASP A 180 -5.72 5.48 8.86
CA ASP A 180 -6.59 6.34 8.06
C ASP A 180 -5.77 7.33 7.24
N ASP A 181 -5.84 7.23 5.91
CA ASP A 181 -5.19 8.18 5.02
C ASP A 181 -6.20 9.25 4.55
N PRO A 182 -6.02 10.50 4.99
CA PRO A 182 -6.93 11.58 4.63
C PRO A 182 -6.79 12.04 3.17
N HIS A 183 -5.72 11.67 2.47
CA HIS A 183 -5.50 12.04 1.09
C HIS A 183 -6.18 11.03 0.16
N LYS A 184 -6.87 11.53 -0.87
CA LYS A 184 -7.24 10.67 -1.99
C LYS A 184 -5.97 10.24 -2.69
N LYS A 185 -5.82 8.94 -2.94
CA LYS A 185 -4.67 8.38 -3.66
C LYS A 185 -5.10 7.27 -4.62
N PRO A 186 -4.37 7.06 -5.72
CA PRO A 186 -4.49 5.86 -6.52
C PRO A 186 -4.05 4.61 -5.75
N ALA A 187 -4.55 3.45 -6.18
CA ALA A 187 -4.29 2.17 -5.50
C ALA A 187 -2.82 1.72 -5.54
N TYR A 188 -2.03 2.19 -6.51
CA TYR A 188 -0.60 1.85 -6.57
C TYR A 188 0.21 2.42 -5.38
N LEU A 189 -0.27 3.49 -4.73
CA LEU A 189 0.33 4.09 -3.53
C LEU A 189 -0.12 3.42 -2.22
N PHE A 190 -0.91 2.34 -2.29
CA PHE A 190 -1.29 1.56 -1.12
C PHE A 190 -0.08 0.77 -0.59
N ALA A 191 0.14 0.83 0.73
CA ALA A 191 1.12 0.01 1.42
C ALA A 191 0.56 -0.67 2.67
N LEU A 192 1.07 -1.87 2.93
CA LEU A 192 0.89 -2.63 4.15
C LEU A 192 2.20 -3.34 4.50
N CYS A 193 2.67 -3.18 5.73
CA CYS A 193 3.77 -3.95 6.30
C CYS A 193 3.38 -4.51 7.67
N ALA A 194 3.72 -5.78 7.93
CA ALA A 194 3.49 -6.40 9.23
C ALA A 194 4.63 -7.35 9.60
N GLY A 195 5.18 -7.19 10.81
CA GLY A 195 6.34 -7.97 11.26
C GLY A 195 6.99 -7.48 12.53
N ASP A 196 8.03 -8.20 12.95
CA ASP A 196 8.90 -7.83 14.05
C ASP A 196 10.17 -7.13 13.52
N TYR A 197 10.34 -5.87 13.90
CA TYR A 197 11.40 -4.98 13.41
C TYR A 197 12.19 -4.39 14.57
N ASP A 198 13.46 -4.06 14.34
CA ASP A 198 14.08 -2.99 15.11
C ASP A 198 13.78 -1.66 14.43
N VAL A 199 13.73 -0.59 15.22
CA VAL A 199 13.23 0.70 14.74
C VAL A 199 14.17 1.83 15.14
N TYR A 200 14.69 2.54 14.14
CA TYR A 200 15.39 3.81 14.34
C TYR A 200 14.38 4.95 14.31
N ARG A 201 14.29 5.73 15.38
CA ARG A 201 13.28 6.80 15.55
C ARG A 201 13.94 8.15 15.67
N ASP A 202 13.32 9.15 15.05
CA ASP A 202 13.71 10.55 15.16
C ASP A 202 12.49 11.44 14.89
N GLN A 203 12.67 12.76 14.86
CA GLN A 203 11.65 13.73 14.51
C GLN A 203 12.18 14.79 13.55
N PHE A 204 11.28 15.35 12.77
CA PHE A 204 11.53 16.54 11.96
C PHE A 204 10.53 17.64 12.33
N THR A 205 10.99 18.88 12.45
CA THR A 205 10.09 20.03 12.63
C THR A 205 10.02 20.82 11.33
N THR A 206 8.83 20.92 10.76
CA THR A 206 8.61 21.62 9.49
C THR A 206 8.83 23.12 9.62
N MET A 207 8.96 23.80 8.47
CA MET A 207 9.08 25.26 8.39
C MET A 207 7.90 26.01 9.03
N SER A 208 6.73 25.37 9.18
CA SER A 208 5.56 25.93 9.87
C SER A 208 5.47 25.55 11.35
N GLY A 209 6.40 24.73 11.85
CA GLY A 209 6.48 24.29 13.24
C GLY A 209 5.72 23.01 13.57
N LYS A 210 5.27 22.24 12.58
CA LYS A 210 4.68 20.91 12.80
C LYS A 210 5.79 19.90 13.10
N VAL A 211 5.57 19.03 14.08
CA VAL A 211 6.50 17.93 14.38
C VAL A 211 6.01 16.67 13.66
N ILE A 212 6.90 16.06 12.90
CA ILE A 212 6.68 14.81 12.18
C ILE A 212 7.48 13.71 12.87
N ASP A 213 6.81 12.63 13.27
CA ASP A 213 7.48 11.46 13.81
C ASP A 213 8.06 10.62 12.67
N LEU A 214 9.37 10.36 12.72
CA LEU A 214 10.08 9.58 11.72
C LEU A 214 10.44 8.21 12.27
N ALA A 215 10.25 7.16 11.47
CA ALA A 215 10.65 5.81 11.83
C ALA A 215 11.19 5.03 10.63
N ILE A 216 12.35 4.40 10.81
CA ILE A 216 12.89 3.43 9.86
C ILE A 216 12.87 2.05 10.51
N HIS A 217 12.09 1.14 9.94
CA HIS A 217 11.86 -0.23 10.40
C HIS A 217 12.79 -1.16 9.63
N VAL A 218 13.64 -1.88 10.35
CA VAL A 218 14.71 -2.72 9.79
C VAL A 218 14.76 -4.08 10.47
N ASP A 219 15.63 -4.95 9.99
CA ASP A 219 15.91 -6.23 10.65
C ASP A 219 16.45 -6.05 12.07
N LYS A 220 16.20 -7.06 12.92
CA LYS A 220 16.72 -7.09 14.28
C LYS A 220 18.25 -6.99 14.28
N GLY A 221 18.78 -6.03 15.03
CA GLY A 221 20.20 -5.71 15.14
C GLY A 221 20.70 -4.63 14.17
N ASP A 222 19.89 -4.19 13.20
CA ASP A 222 20.34 -3.27 12.15
C ASP A 222 19.94 -1.79 12.37
N ALA A 223 19.22 -1.44 13.46
CA ALA A 223 18.69 -0.08 13.66
C ALA A 223 19.76 1.02 13.53
N ASP A 224 20.93 0.84 14.14
CA ASP A 224 22.00 1.85 14.10
C ASP A 224 22.52 2.09 12.67
N ARG A 225 22.42 1.09 11.78
CA ARG A 225 22.83 1.20 10.37
C ARG A 225 21.83 2.00 9.53
N ALA A 226 20.66 2.34 10.08
CA ALA A 226 19.67 3.22 9.44
C ALA A 226 19.93 4.72 9.73
N ALA A 227 20.93 5.06 10.55
CA ALA A 227 21.19 6.44 10.95
C ALA A 227 21.46 7.38 9.75
N TRP A 228 22.19 6.90 8.74
CA TRP A 228 22.45 7.69 7.52
C TRP A 228 21.20 7.94 6.68
N ALA A 229 20.34 6.91 6.53
CA ALA A 229 19.06 7.07 5.85
C ALA A 229 18.14 8.06 6.59
N MET A 230 18.12 8.02 7.93
CA MET A 230 17.36 8.98 8.74
C MET A 230 17.87 10.41 8.60
N ASP A 231 19.19 10.60 8.61
CA ASP A 231 19.78 11.92 8.36
C ASP A 231 19.45 12.43 6.95
N SER A 232 19.60 11.57 5.94
CA SER A 232 19.26 11.87 4.55
C SER A 232 17.79 12.28 4.40
N LEU A 233 16.85 11.56 5.04
CA LEU A 233 15.43 11.91 5.05
C LEU A 233 15.21 13.33 5.60
N LYS A 234 15.77 13.65 6.76
CA LYS A 234 15.63 15.00 7.35
C LYS A 234 16.22 16.09 6.46
N ARG A 235 17.35 15.82 5.81
CA ARG A 235 17.97 16.77 4.85
C ARG A 235 17.12 16.94 3.60
N SER A 236 16.49 15.88 3.09
CA SER A 236 15.53 15.95 1.98
C SER A 236 14.29 16.76 2.34
N MET A 237 13.72 16.52 3.53
CA MET A 237 12.61 17.33 4.07
C MET A 237 12.97 18.81 4.12
N LYS A 238 14.13 19.12 4.71
CA LYS A 238 14.62 20.49 4.84
C LYS A 238 14.87 21.15 3.49
N TRP A 239 15.47 20.42 2.55
CA TRP A 239 15.81 20.93 1.24
C TRP A 239 14.56 21.26 0.41
N ASP A 240 13.52 20.42 0.47
CA ASP A 240 12.27 20.66 -0.26
C ASP A 240 11.50 21.88 0.30
N GLU A 241 11.55 22.09 1.62
CA GLU A 241 11.04 23.31 2.24
C GLU A 241 11.81 24.56 1.80
N GLU A 242 13.14 24.53 1.83
CA GLU A 242 13.97 25.69 1.49
C GLU A 242 13.95 26.02 -0.01
N THR A 243 13.88 24.99 -0.86
CA THR A 243 14.00 25.14 -2.31
C THR A 243 12.65 25.35 -2.98
N TYR A 244 11.62 24.59 -2.56
CA TYR A 244 10.31 24.58 -3.21
C TYR A 244 9.16 25.07 -2.31
N GLY A 245 9.42 25.33 -1.02
CA GLY A 245 8.37 25.74 -0.08
C GLY A 245 7.37 24.62 0.21
N ARG A 246 7.80 23.36 0.12
CA ARG A 246 6.97 22.17 0.27
C ARG A 246 7.23 21.51 1.62
N GLU A 247 6.27 21.60 2.53
CA GLU A 247 6.33 20.85 3.80
C GLU A 247 5.70 19.47 3.65
N TYR A 248 6.07 18.54 4.52
CA TYR A 248 5.40 17.26 4.64
C TYR A 248 3.98 17.41 5.23
N ASP A 249 3.04 16.59 4.78
CA ASP A 249 1.60 16.80 4.96
C ASP A 249 0.89 15.79 5.88
N LEU A 250 1.63 14.82 6.45
CA LEU A 250 1.13 13.88 7.47
C LEU A 250 1.90 14.04 8.80
N GLY A 251 1.40 13.40 9.87
CA GLY A 251 2.02 13.44 11.20
C GLY A 251 3.12 12.40 11.43
N VAL A 252 3.19 11.36 10.59
CA VAL A 252 4.20 10.29 10.70
C VAL A 252 4.77 9.98 9.32
N PHE A 253 6.07 9.65 9.26
CA PHE A 253 6.74 9.18 8.05
C PHE A 253 7.48 7.87 8.37
N ASN A 254 7.06 6.78 7.73
CA ASN A 254 7.67 5.47 7.94
C ASN A 254 8.45 5.03 6.70
N ILE A 255 9.63 4.45 6.91
CA ILE A 255 10.36 3.67 5.91
C ILE A 255 10.49 2.24 6.42
N VAL A 256 10.18 1.25 5.59
CA VAL A 256 10.41 -0.17 5.91
C VAL A 256 11.46 -0.73 4.95
N ALA A 257 12.59 -1.19 5.50
CA ALA A 257 13.62 -1.87 4.73
C ALA A 257 13.28 -3.36 4.60
N VAL A 258 13.17 -3.85 3.37
CA VAL A 258 12.88 -5.26 3.05
C VAL A 258 14.01 -5.88 2.23
N ARG A 259 14.19 -7.19 2.35
CA ARG A 259 15.26 -7.93 1.63
C ARG A 259 14.86 -8.26 0.20
N ASP A 260 13.60 -8.65 0.01
CA ASP A 260 13.06 -9.11 -1.26
C ASP A 260 12.18 -8.00 -1.87
N PHE A 261 12.78 -7.21 -2.76
CA PHE A 261 12.10 -6.11 -3.46
C PHE A 261 12.54 -6.08 -4.92
N ASN A 262 11.59 -6.10 -5.85
CA ASN A 262 11.88 -6.07 -7.28
C ASN A 262 12.44 -4.70 -7.75
N PHE A 263 12.14 -3.64 -7.01
CA PHE A 263 12.52 -2.26 -7.32
C PHE A 263 13.56 -1.73 -6.32
N GLY A 264 13.94 -0.47 -6.46
CA GLY A 264 14.85 0.18 -5.51
C GLY A 264 14.13 0.56 -4.21
N ALA A 265 13.14 1.41 -4.34
CA ALA A 265 12.22 1.81 -3.28
C ALA A 265 10.87 2.17 -3.90
N MET A 266 9.91 2.59 -3.07
CA MET A 266 8.54 2.89 -3.47
C MET A 266 7.94 3.97 -2.59
N GLU A 267 7.32 4.97 -3.22
CA GLU A 267 6.88 6.23 -2.62
C GLU A 267 5.54 6.16 -1.86
N ASN A 268 5.09 4.97 -1.43
CA ASN A 268 3.74 4.81 -0.86
C ASN A 268 3.49 5.84 0.26
N LYS A 269 2.35 6.56 0.19
CA LYS A 269 2.08 7.75 1.01
C LYS A 269 2.27 7.49 2.52
N GLY A 270 3.32 8.06 3.10
CA GLY A 270 3.66 7.95 4.53
C GLY A 270 4.20 6.59 5.01
N LEU A 271 4.36 5.61 4.11
CA LEU A 271 4.92 4.29 4.39
C LEU A 271 5.76 3.81 3.19
N ASN A 272 6.93 4.40 2.99
CA ASN A 272 7.79 3.95 1.92
C ASN A 272 8.37 2.57 2.20
N ILE A 273 8.54 1.78 1.15
CA ILE A 273 9.13 0.45 1.23
C ILE A 273 10.39 0.46 0.39
N PHE A 274 11.52 0.11 1.01
CA PHE A 274 12.83 0.20 0.39
C PHE A 274 13.48 -1.18 0.33
N ASN A 275 14.22 -1.45 -0.73
CA ASN A 275 15.23 -2.49 -0.68
C ASN A 275 16.28 -2.12 0.38
N SER A 276 16.59 -3.04 1.29
CA SER A 276 17.54 -2.81 2.39
C SER A 276 18.92 -2.31 1.96
N ALA A 277 19.35 -2.61 0.73
CA ALA A 277 20.59 -2.10 0.15
C ALA A 277 20.63 -0.56 0.04
N TYR A 278 19.47 0.09 0.03
CA TYR A 278 19.33 1.55 -0.06
C TYR A 278 18.89 2.19 1.27
N VAL A 279 19.08 1.49 2.39
CA VAL A 279 18.79 2.01 3.74
C VAL A 279 19.93 1.76 4.71
N LEU A 280 20.52 0.56 4.67
CA LEU A 280 21.48 0.11 5.69
C LEU A 280 22.91 0.44 5.28
N ALA A 281 23.61 1.29 6.05
CA ALA A 281 25.02 1.59 5.84
C ALA A 281 25.77 1.84 7.15
N ASP A 282 27.04 1.44 7.17
CA ASP A 282 28.04 1.82 8.17
C ASP A 282 29.42 1.88 7.51
N GLU A 283 30.36 2.61 8.12
CA GLU A 283 31.72 2.81 7.58
C GLU A 283 32.50 1.49 7.39
N ALA A 284 32.09 0.40 8.06
CA ALA A 284 32.75 -0.88 7.96
C ALA A 284 32.24 -1.74 6.78
N SER A 285 31.02 -1.51 6.31
CA SER A 285 30.33 -2.34 5.32
C SER A 285 29.86 -1.62 4.06
N ALA A 286 29.82 -0.29 4.06
CA ALA A 286 29.37 0.53 2.94
C ALA A 286 30.49 1.41 2.37
N THR A 287 30.46 1.64 1.06
CA THR A 287 31.37 2.54 0.34
C THR A 287 30.79 3.94 0.24
N ASP A 288 31.61 4.95 -0.08
CA ASP A 288 31.12 6.32 -0.33
C ASP A 288 29.98 6.36 -1.36
N ALA A 289 30.06 5.52 -2.40
CA ALA A 289 29.03 5.41 -3.43
C ALA A 289 27.70 4.84 -2.87
N ASP A 290 27.76 3.96 -1.88
CA ASP A 290 26.55 3.44 -1.21
C ASP A 290 25.89 4.53 -0.36
N PHE A 291 26.68 5.34 0.36
CA PHE A 291 26.18 6.49 1.11
C PHE A 291 25.50 7.51 0.19
N GLU A 292 26.10 7.84 -0.96
CA GLU A 292 25.50 8.72 -1.98
C GLU A 292 24.21 8.11 -2.58
N ALA A 293 24.19 6.80 -2.84
CA ALA A 293 23.01 6.12 -3.37
C ALA A 293 21.84 6.15 -2.37
N ILE A 294 22.10 5.88 -1.08
CA ILE A 294 21.09 5.96 -0.01
C ILE A 294 20.51 7.37 0.06
N GLU A 295 21.37 8.39 0.08
CA GLU A 295 20.92 9.79 0.11
C GLU A 295 20.01 10.11 -1.08
N SER A 296 20.45 9.78 -2.29
CA SER A 296 19.72 10.05 -3.53
C SER A 296 18.36 9.36 -3.57
N ILE A 297 18.28 8.08 -3.19
CA ILE A 297 17.03 7.31 -3.25
C ILE A 297 16.09 7.72 -2.12
N VAL A 298 16.58 7.93 -0.89
CA VAL A 298 15.74 8.47 0.20
C VAL A 298 15.16 9.83 -0.17
N ALA A 299 15.96 10.70 -0.81
CA ALA A 299 15.49 11.97 -1.33
C ALA A 299 14.43 11.79 -2.43
N HIS A 300 14.67 10.89 -3.38
CA HIS A 300 13.76 10.58 -4.49
C HIS A 300 12.36 10.21 -3.99
N GLU A 301 12.27 9.22 -3.10
CA GLU A 301 10.98 8.76 -2.55
C GLU A 301 10.30 9.84 -1.71
N TYR A 302 11.07 10.65 -0.97
CA TYR A 302 10.50 11.78 -0.22
C TYR A 302 9.90 12.83 -1.17
N PHE A 303 10.59 13.20 -2.25
CA PHE A 303 10.10 14.22 -3.19
C PHE A 303 8.83 13.79 -3.94
N HIS A 304 8.65 12.49 -4.16
CA HIS A 304 7.41 11.93 -4.70
C HIS A 304 6.17 12.27 -3.86
N ASN A 305 6.30 12.63 -2.58
CA ASN A 305 5.18 13.10 -1.76
C ASN A 305 4.40 14.27 -2.39
N TRP A 306 5.07 15.09 -3.21
CA TRP A 306 4.49 16.21 -3.94
C TRP A 306 4.43 15.99 -5.46
N THR A 307 5.37 15.24 -6.03
CA THR A 307 5.47 14.99 -7.48
C THR A 307 5.22 13.53 -7.84
N GLY A 308 4.08 13.00 -7.39
CA GLY A 308 3.50 11.70 -7.69
C GLY A 308 2.05 11.71 -7.24
#